data_AF-A0A7W0PL93-F1
#
_entry.id   AF-A0A7W0PL93-F1
#
_cell.length_a   1.000
_cell.length_b   1.000
_cell.length_c   1.000
_cell.angle_alpha   90.00
_cell.angle_beta   90.00
_cell.angle_gamma   90.00
#
_symmetry.space_group_name_H-M   'P 1'
#
loop_
_entity.id
_entity.type
_entity.pdbx_description
1 polymer ?
#
loop_
_entity_poly.entity_id
_entity_poly.type
_entity_poly.pdbx_seq_one_letter_code
_entity_poly.pdbx_strand_id
1 'polypeptide(L)'
;VLLVDEAGMAETRVLGPMLELVERAEGKAILVGDPAQLPAVGAGGLYPALCERLGAIGLADNRRQRDLSEREVLARLRTGDPSPYLAYAARAGRLQLADDATVAKQRVLEDWWRVAQHDLRGTVILAYRRADVRDLNEAARTLMMRAGRLGPEAVEFGEREFRVGDRVLCRRNNPRFGVRSGTRGTVVDLDETAITLRTDTGETRLVPLAYVADHLEHGYALTGHAAQGTTVERAFVLLRDEGALREWGYVACTRARGETRLYFISDAHEREAHGRELEPTDASERLARALTASSSERLAIDRTSVTPTSDASLPALADRRRHLERARLRTEQGLADAEAKLKQIGWRARHRHGAELRMEIEMRRATLRIATQQLAEISPVALPATPRRADQALDRTPPRERALMNRRAPRREPPGLSLDR
;
A
#
# COMPACT_ATOMS: atom_id res chain seq x y z
N VAL A 1 18.15 -5.03 -14.10
CA VAL A 1 16.75 -4.62 -13.80
C VAL A 1 16.45 -5.01 -12.37
N LEU A 2 15.89 -4.09 -11.58
CA LEU A 2 15.46 -4.33 -10.19
C LEU A 2 13.93 -4.29 -10.14
N LEU A 3 13.32 -5.30 -9.55
CA LEU A 3 11.88 -5.36 -9.29
C LEU A 3 11.64 -5.20 -7.78
N VAL A 4 10.78 -4.25 -7.41
CA VAL A 4 10.40 -4.01 -6.02
C VAL A 4 8.91 -4.21 -5.90
N ASP A 5 8.52 -5.26 -5.19
CA ASP A 5 7.13 -5.55 -4.88
C ASP A 5 6.72 -4.86 -3.56
N GLU A 6 5.42 -4.59 -3.39
CA GLU A 6 4.84 -3.86 -2.26
C GLU A 6 5.53 -2.51 -1.98
N ALA A 7 5.90 -1.78 -3.05
CA ALA A 7 6.65 -0.52 -2.97
C ALA A 7 5.94 0.59 -2.16
N GLY A 8 4.62 0.48 -1.95
CA GLY A 8 3.85 1.39 -1.09
C GLY A 8 4.24 1.33 0.39
N MET A 9 4.79 0.19 0.85
CA MET A 9 5.29 0.02 2.22
C MET A 9 6.72 0.53 2.42
N ALA A 10 7.43 0.85 1.32
CA ALA A 10 8.83 1.24 1.40
C ALA A 10 8.94 2.69 1.89
N GLU A 11 9.71 2.87 2.95
CA GLU A 11 10.03 4.19 3.48
C GLU A 11 10.87 4.98 2.48
N THR A 12 10.66 6.29 2.42
CA THR A 12 11.35 7.17 1.47
C THR A 12 12.88 7.10 1.64
N ARG A 13 13.36 6.93 2.89
CA ARG A 13 14.79 6.77 3.20
C ARG A 13 15.41 5.46 2.72
N VAL A 14 14.61 4.46 2.38
CA VAL A 14 15.07 3.20 1.80
C VAL A 14 14.92 3.25 0.28
N LEU A 15 13.74 3.64 -0.19
CA LEU A 15 13.39 3.63 -1.60
C LEU A 15 14.21 4.64 -2.41
N GLY A 16 14.47 5.85 -1.87
CA GLY A 16 15.25 6.89 -2.54
C GLY A 16 16.69 6.45 -2.86
N PRO A 17 17.52 6.11 -1.85
CA PRO A 17 18.89 5.66 -2.08
C PRO A 17 18.99 4.41 -2.98
N MET A 18 18.03 3.50 -2.87
CA MET A 18 17.96 2.32 -3.75
C MET A 18 17.77 2.72 -5.22
N LEU A 19 16.90 3.70 -5.51
CA LEU A 19 16.70 4.19 -6.88
C LEU A 19 17.95 4.92 -7.41
N GLU A 20 18.66 5.68 -6.58
CA GLU A 20 19.94 6.29 -6.96
C GLU A 20 21.00 5.25 -7.32
N LEU A 21 21.07 4.13 -6.59
CA LEU A 21 21.98 3.04 -6.92
C LEU A 21 21.64 2.37 -8.25
N VAL A 22 20.35 2.21 -8.55
CA VAL A 22 19.89 1.67 -9.84
C VAL A 22 20.27 2.64 -10.97
N GLU A 23 20.09 3.95 -10.77
CA GLU A 23 20.47 4.97 -11.74
C GLU A 23 21.98 4.97 -12.01
N ARG A 24 22.82 4.95 -10.96
CA ARG A 24 24.28 4.89 -11.09
C ARG A 24 24.77 3.63 -11.81
N ALA A 25 24.03 2.54 -11.71
CA ALA A 25 24.30 1.30 -12.43
C ALA A 25 23.71 1.28 -13.84
N GLU A 26 23.17 2.40 -14.33
CA GLU A 26 22.44 2.53 -15.60
C GLU A 26 21.32 1.48 -15.76
N GLY A 27 20.72 1.12 -14.62
CA GLY A 27 19.71 0.09 -14.51
C GLY A 27 18.29 0.60 -14.67
N LYS A 28 17.35 -0.35 -14.75
CA LYS A 28 15.90 -0.10 -14.71
C LYS A 28 15.31 -0.59 -13.40
N ALA A 29 14.60 0.27 -12.68
CA ALA A 29 13.75 -0.11 -11.55
C ALA A 29 12.28 -0.25 -12.01
N ILE A 30 11.61 -1.29 -11.51
CA ILE A 30 10.17 -1.49 -11.68
C ILE A 30 9.57 -1.57 -10.27
N LEU A 31 8.75 -0.59 -9.92
CA LEU A 31 8.05 -0.53 -8.64
C LEU A 31 6.64 -1.09 -8.84
N VAL A 32 6.30 -2.09 -8.05
CA VAL A 32 4.99 -2.75 -8.05
C VAL A 32 4.39 -2.57 -6.66
N GLY A 33 3.11 -2.25 -6.62
CA GLY A 33 2.41 -2.04 -5.37
C GLY A 33 1.14 -1.24 -5.59
N ASP A 34 0.47 -0.97 -4.49
CA ASP A 34 -0.81 -0.32 -4.50
C ASP A 34 -0.76 0.96 -3.67
N PRO A 35 -0.84 2.16 -4.28
CA PRO A 35 -0.72 3.42 -3.54
C PRO A 35 -1.91 3.69 -2.62
N ALA A 36 -2.98 2.88 -2.68
CA ALA A 36 -4.13 2.95 -1.79
C ALA A 36 -4.08 1.91 -0.66
N GLN A 37 -3.07 1.03 -0.63
CA GLN A 37 -2.83 0.12 0.50
C GLN A 37 -1.98 0.80 1.58
N LEU A 38 -1.68 0.05 2.64
CA LEU A 38 -0.96 0.56 3.81
C LEU A 38 0.32 1.30 3.42
N PRO A 39 0.51 2.51 3.94
CA PRO A 39 1.74 3.26 3.72
C PRO A 39 2.90 2.61 4.46
N ALA A 40 4.10 3.14 4.24
CA ALA A 40 5.26 2.81 5.04
C ALA A 40 5.01 3.05 6.55
N VAL A 41 5.62 2.23 7.40
CA VAL A 41 5.50 2.36 8.86
C VAL A 41 6.22 3.62 9.37
N GLY A 42 7.38 3.95 8.79
CA GLY A 42 8.05 5.22 8.99
C GLY A 42 7.79 6.21 7.84
N ALA A 43 8.62 7.26 7.76
CA ALA A 43 8.47 8.33 6.78
C ALA A 43 8.33 7.80 5.34
N GLY A 44 7.14 8.00 4.77
CA GLY A 44 6.69 7.40 3.52
C GLY A 44 6.40 8.39 2.40
N GLY A 45 5.56 7.99 1.46
CA GLY A 45 4.97 8.87 0.44
C GLY A 45 5.69 8.89 -0.92
N LEU A 46 6.92 8.35 -1.03
CA LEU A 46 7.66 8.38 -2.30
C LEU A 46 6.97 7.56 -3.39
N TYR A 47 6.51 6.33 -3.09
CA TYR A 47 5.84 5.51 -4.08
C TYR A 47 4.53 6.14 -4.62
N PRO A 48 3.57 6.55 -3.75
CA PRO A 48 2.39 7.29 -4.21
C PRO A 48 2.73 8.54 -5.03
N ALA A 49 3.72 9.33 -4.60
CA ALA A 49 4.15 10.52 -5.33
C ALA A 49 4.73 10.19 -6.71
N LEU A 50 5.48 9.08 -6.85
CA LEU A 50 5.97 8.62 -8.15
C LEU A 50 4.82 8.18 -9.05
N CYS A 51 3.84 7.44 -8.53
CA CYS A 51 2.64 7.07 -9.29
C CYS A 51 1.89 8.32 -9.78
N GLU A 52 1.71 9.32 -8.91
CA GLU A 52 1.03 10.57 -9.23
C GLU A 52 1.81 11.43 -10.24
N ARG A 53 3.14 11.52 -10.13
CA ARG A 53 3.95 12.43 -10.96
C ARG A 53 4.40 11.83 -12.28
N LEU A 54 4.70 10.52 -12.30
CA LEU A 54 5.20 9.83 -13.50
C LEU A 54 4.09 9.07 -14.24
N GLY A 55 2.95 8.87 -13.59
CA GLY A 55 1.92 7.92 -14.04
C GLY A 55 2.28 6.49 -13.66
N ALA A 56 1.29 5.62 -13.62
CA ALA A 56 1.45 4.20 -13.33
C ALA A 56 0.56 3.37 -14.25
N ILE A 57 1.03 2.17 -14.59
CA ILE A 57 0.20 1.17 -15.27
C ILE A 57 -0.67 0.52 -14.19
N GLY A 58 -1.98 0.77 -14.24
CA GLY A 58 -2.94 0.18 -13.31
C GLY A 58 -3.53 -1.12 -13.85
N LEU A 59 -3.60 -2.15 -13.00
CA LEU A 59 -4.41 -3.34 -13.25
C LEU A 59 -5.80 -3.11 -12.66
N ALA A 60 -6.83 -3.08 -13.52
CA ALA A 60 -8.20 -2.76 -13.11
C ALA A 60 -8.98 -3.98 -12.58
N ASP A 61 -8.60 -5.19 -13.02
CA ASP A 61 -9.35 -6.40 -12.70
C ASP A 61 -8.99 -6.95 -11.32
N ASN A 62 -9.86 -6.73 -10.34
CA ASN A 62 -9.82 -7.46 -9.10
C ASN A 62 -10.25 -8.92 -9.33
N ARG A 63 -9.33 -9.87 -9.12
CA ARG A 63 -9.59 -11.31 -9.23
C ARG A 63 -9.75 -12.02 -7.89
N ARG A 64 -9.63 -11.31 -6.77
CA ARG A 64 -9.59 -11.91 -5.42
C ARG A 64 -10.98 -12.21 -4.89
N GLN A 65 -11.87 -11.20 -4.88
CA GLN A 65 -13.23 -11.36 -4.35
C GLN A 65 -14.09 -12.19 -5.32
N ARG A 66 -14.89 -13.13 -4.83
CA ARG A 66 -15.76 -13.95 -5.71
C ARG A 66 -17.04 -13.22 -6.14
N ASP A 67 -17.58 -12.39 -5.25
CA ASP A 67 -18.77 -11.58 -5.51
C ASP A 67 -18.43 -10.35 -6.35
N LEU A 68 -19.03 -10.22 -7.53
CA LEU A 68 -18.82 -9.09 -8.43
C LEU A 68 -19.38 -7.78 -7.85
N SER A 69 -20.50 -7.84 -7.13
CA SER A 69 -21.10 -6.66 -6.50
C SER A 69 -20.21 -6.13 -5.37
N GLU A 70 -19.55 -7.03 -4.62
CA GLU A 70 -18.58 -6.66 -3.60
C GLU A 70 -17.33 -5.99 -4.20
N ARG A 71 -16.87 -6.45 -5.38
CA ARG A 71 -15.71 -5.84 -6.07
C ARG A 71 -15.96 -4.36 -6.40
N GLU A 72 -17.16 -4.03 -6.88
CA GLU A 72 -17.51 -2.65 -7.26
C GLU A 72 -17.51 -1.71 -6.05
N VAL A 73 -18.12 -2.13 -4.93
CA VAL A 73 -18.15 -1.31 -3.72
C VAL A 73 -16.78 -1.23 -3.02
N LEU A 74 -15.94 -2.27 -3.11
CA LEU A 74 -14.55 -2.21 -2.63
C LEU A 74 -13.67 -1.26 -3.44
N ALA A 75 -13.96 -1.07 -4.73
CA ALA A 75 -13.28 -0.07 -5.55
C ALA A 75 -13.56 1.36 -5.06
N ARG A 76 -14.77 1.63 -4.53
CA ARG A 76 -15.12 2.91 -3.89
C ARG A 76 -14.35 3.10 -2.58
N LEU A 77 -14.27 2.04 -1.76
CA LEU A 77 -13.50 2.05 -0.51
C LEU A 77 -12.02 2.39 -0.75
N ARG A 78 -11.41 1.80 -1.78
CA ARG A 78 -10.03 2.11 -2.23
C ARG A 78 -9.83 3.61 -2.51
N THR A 79 -10.81 4.26 -3.14
CA THR A 79 -10.76 5.68 -3.48
C THR A 79 -11.15 6.63 -2.34
N GLY A 80 -11.46 6.08 -1.16
CA GLY A 80 -11.79 6.87 0.04
C GLY A 80 -13.28 7.18 0.18
N ASP A 81 -14.15 6.46 -0.52
CA ASP A 81 -15.60 6.51 -0.31
C ASP A 81 -16.09 5.18 0.28
N PRO A 82 -16.20 5.07 1.63
CA PRO A 82 -16.60 3.84 2.29
C PRO A 82 -18.11 3.58 2.26
N SER A 83 -18.94 4.59 1.98
CA SER A 83 -20.39 4.53 2.15
C SER A 83 -21.06 3.38 1.38
N PRO A 84 -20.73 3.13 0.09
CA PRO A 84 -21.30 2.02 -0.66
C PRO A 84 -20.94 0.64 -0.08
N TYR A 85 -19.70 0.49 0.42
CA TYR A 85 -19.24 -0.76 1.01
C TYR A 85 -19.91 -1.03 2.37
N LEU A 86 -20.04 0.01 3.20
CA LEU A 86 -20.74 -0.11 4.48
C LEU A 86 -22.22 -0.45 4.29
N ALA A 87 -22.89 0.17 3.32
CA ALA A 87 -24.28 -0.15 2.97
C ALA A 87 -24.42 -1.59 2.45
N TYR A 88 -23.48 -2.04 1.59
CA TYR A 88 -23.42 -3.44 1.15
C TYR A 88 -23.26 -4.40 2.33
N ALA A 89 -22.31 -4.12 3.22
CA ALA A 89 -22.04 -4.96 4.40
C ALA A 89 -23.24 -5.01 5.35
N ALA A 90 -23.90 -3.87 5.61
CA ALA A 90 -25.10 -3.79 6.44
C ALA A 90 -26.25 -4.62 5.87
N ARG A 91 -26.56 -4.45 4.58
CA ARG A 91 -27.62 -5.22 3.89
C ARG A 91 -27.34 -6.73 3.89
N ALA A 92 -26.07 -7.12 3.83
CA ALA A 92 -25.65 -8.51 3.88
C ALA A 92 -25.58 -9.08 5.31
N GLY A 93 -25.91 -8.31 6.36
CA GLY A 93 -25.77 -8.72 7.76
C GLY A 93 -24.31 -8.89 8.22
N ARG A 94 -23.38 -8.26 7.51
CA ARG A 94 -21.93 -8.35 7.74
C ARG A 94 -21.35 -7.16 8.48
N LEU A 95 -22.14 -6.14 8.79
CA LEU A 95 -21.72 -5.01 9.63
C LEU A 95 -22.45 -5.08 10.97
N GLN A 96 -21.69 -5.16 12.05
CA GLN A 96 -22.20 -5.14 13.42
C GLN A 96 -21.65 -3.91 14.15
N LEU A 97 -22.56 -3.12 14.72
CA LEU A 97 -22.23 -1.99 15.58
C LEU A 97 -22.38 -2.43 17.04
N ALA A 98 -21.43 -2.04 17.89
CA ALA A 98 -21.46 -2.30 19.32
C ALA A 98 -20.89 -1.11 20.09
N ASP A 99 -21.60 -0.68 21.13
CA ASP A 99 -21.18 0.46 21.97
C ASP A 99 -20.17 0.07 23.05
N ASP A 100 -19.86 -1.22 23.17
CA ASP A 100 -18.91 -1.77 24.13
C ASP A 100 -17.86 -2.64 23.43
N ALA A 101 -16.60 -2.45 23.80
CA ALA A 101 -15.48 -3.17 23.22
C ALA A 101 -15.51 -4.67 23.54
N THR A 102 -15.98 -5.05 24.73
CA THR A 102 -16.07 -6.45 25.16
C THR A 102 -17.12 -7.19 24.34
N VAL A 103 -18.31 -6.60 24.18
CA VAL A 103 -19.41 -7.12 23.35
C VAL A 103 -18.96 -7.28 21.90
N ALA A 104 -18.25 -6.30 21.34
CA ALA A 104 -17.73 -6.39 19.97
C ALA A 104 -16.74 -7.56 19.81
N LYS A 105 -15.77 -7.69 20.71
CA LYS A 105 -14.78 -8.78 20.71
C LYS A 105 -15.45 -10.14 20.89
N GLN A 106 -16.44 -10.25 21.76
CA GLN A 106 -17.22 -11.48 21.94
C GLN A 106 -17.93 -11.88 20.65
N ARG A 107 -18.62 -10.93 19.99
CA ARG A 107 -19.30 -11.19 18.70
C ARG A 107 -18.32 -11.63 17.61
N VAL A 108 -17.15 -10.97 17.51
CA VAL A 108 -16.05 -11.39 16.61
C VAL A 108 -15.69 -12.85 16.86
N LEU A 109 -15.45 -13.23 18.12
CA LEU A 109 -15.02 -14.57 18.49
C LEU A 109 -16.10 -15.62 18.24
N GLU A 110 -17.37 -15.32 18.53
CA GLU A 110 -18.50 -16.22 18.28
C GLU A 110 -18.69 -16.49 16.79
N ASP A 111 -18.66 -15.44 15.96
CA ASP A 111 -18.77 -15.56 14.51
C ASP A 111 -17.56 -16.26 13.91
N TRP A 112 -16.35 -15.93 14.37
CA TRP A 112 -15.13 -16.61 13.97
C TRP A 112 -15.17 -18.09 14.31
N TRP A 113 -15.54 -18.44 15.55
CA TRP A 113 -15.56 -19.81 16.03
C TRP A 113 -16.54 -20.69 15.26
N ARG A 114 -17.71 -20.16 14.87
CA ARG A 114 -18.67 -20.86 14.00
C ARG A 114 -18.05 -21.32 12.68
N VAL A 115 -17.06 -20.59 12.16
CA VAL A 115 -16.33 -20.99 10.95
C VAL A 115 -15.08 -21.82 11.27
N ALA A 116 -14.29 -21.37 12.24
CA ALA A 116 -12.96 -21.92 12.53
C ALA A 116 -13.00 -23.38 12.99
N GLN A 117 -14.13 -23.83 13.54
CA GLN A 117 -14.36 -25.25 13.86
C GLN A 117 -14.19 -26.17 12.65
N HIS A 118 -14.53 -25.68 11.45
CA HIS A 118 -14.49 -26.43 10.20
C HIS A 118 -13.35 -25.99 9.27
N ASP A 119 -13.02 -24.70 9.24
CA ASP A 119 -11.97 -24.14 8.39
C ASP A 119 -11.11 -23.11 9.16
N LEU A 120 -10.27 -23.61 10.06
CA LEU A 120 -9.37 -22.76 10.84
C LEU A 120 -8.37 -22.00 9.95
N ARG A 121 -7.76 -22.68 8.98
CA ARG A 121 -6.71 -22.12 8.11
C ARG A 121 -7.25 -21.04 7.16
N GLY A 122 -8.50 -21.17 6.71
CA GLY A 122 -9.17 -20.21 5.85
C GLY A 122 -9.71 -18.99 6.56
N THR A 123 -9.50 -18.82 7.87
CA THR A 123 -9.98 -17.66 8.63
C THR A 123 -8.85 -16.73 9.11
N VAL A 124 -9.21 -15.48 9.38
CA VAL A 124 -8.37 -14.56 10.15
C VAL A 124 -9.23 -13.52 10.86
N ILE A 125 -8.82 -13.15 12.07
CA ILE A 125 -9.33 -11.96 12.74
C ILE A 125 -8.35 -10.80 12.50
N LEU A 126 -8.84 -9.63 12.12
CA LEU A 126 -8.02 -8.43 11.88
C LEU A 126 -8.44 -7.34 12.86
N ALA A 127 -7.47 -6.72 13.52
CA ALA A 127 -7.70 -5.56 14.37
C ALA A 127 -6.61 -4.51 14.18
N TYR A 128 -6.95 -3.25 14.44
CA TYR A 128 -6.02 -2.13 14.26
C TYR A 128 -4.99 -2.07 15.40
N ARG A 129 -5.46 -2.08 16.65
CA ARG A 129 -4.62 -1.99 17.86
C ARG A 129 -3.94 -3.33 18.17
N ARG A 130 -2.67 -3.28 18.58
CA ARG A 130 -1.95 -4.48 19.07
C ARG A 130 -2.56 -5.04 20.36
N ALA A 131 -3.14 -4.19 21.21
CA ALA A 131 -3.86 -4.64 22.40
C ALA A 131 -5.04 -5.54 22.02
N ASP A 132 -5.93 -5.06 21.13
CA ASP A 132 -7.06 -5.87 20.64
C ASP A 132 -6.59 -7.18 19.99
N VAL A 133 -5.49 -7.16 19.22
CA VAL A 133 -4.90 -8.39 18.63
C VAL A 133 -4.44 -9.38 19.71
N ARG A 134 -3.84 -8.92 20.81
CA ARG A 134 -3.43 -9.80 21.92
C ARG A 134 -4.66 -10.42 22.58
N ASP A 135 -5.65 -9.60 22.96
CA ASP A 135 -6.88 -10.06 23.61
C ASP A 135 -7.63 -11.09 22.75
N LEU A 136 -7.73 -10.82 21.44
CA LEU A 136 -8.40 -11.72 20.50
C LEU A 136 -7.62 -13.02 20.30
N ASN A 137 -6.29 -13.00 20.28
CA ASN A 137 -5.49 -14.23 20.20
C ASN A 137 -5.63 -15.09 21.45
N GLU A 138 -5.59 -14.48 22.64
CA GLU A 138 -5.75 -15.18 23.91
C GLU A 138 -7.13 -15.82 24.03
N ALA A 139 -8.18 -15.07 23.69
CA ALA A 139 -9.55 -15.56 23.72
C ALA A 139 -9.80 -16.66 22.66
N ALA A 140 -9.29 -16.49 21.43
CA ALA A 140 -9.38 -17.49 20.38
C ALA A 140 -8.66 -18.79 20.76
N ARG A 141 -7.46 -18.68 21.36
CA ARG A 141 -6.71 -19.83 21.88
C ARG A 141 -7.47 -20.53 23.02
N THR A 142 -8.08 -19.77 23.91
CA THR A 142 -8.92 -20.31 24.99
C THR A 142 -10.09 -21.14 24.42
N LEU A 143 -10.73 -20.67 23.35
CA LEU A 143 -11.78 -21.44 22.66
C LEU A 143 -11.23 -22.72 22.04
N MET A 144 -10.07 -22.65 21.38
CA MET A 144 -9.38 -23.83 20.82
C MET A 144 -9.05 -24.87 21.91
N MET A 145 -8.55 -24.41 23.05
CA MET A 145 -8.21 -25.27 24.19
C MET A 145 -9.46 -25.94 24.79
N ARG A 146 -10.51 -25.15 25.09
CA ARG A 146 -11.79 -25.66 25.65
C ARG A 146 -12.48 -26.66 24.73
N ALA A 147 -12.32 -26.49 23.42
CA ALA A 147 -12.85 -27.39 22.42
C ALA A 147 -11.98 -28.63 22.17
N GLY A 148 -10.88 -28.82 22.92
CA GLY A 148 -9.96 -29.95 22.74
C GLY A 148 -9.23 -29.95 21.40
N ARG A 149 -9.06 -28.79 20.77
CA ARG A 149 -8.40 -28.64 19.46
C ARG A 149 -6.89 -28.43 19.56
N LEU A 150 -6.36 -28.30 20.77
CA LEU A 150 -4.93 -28.19 21.05
C LEU A 150 -4.42 -29.46 21.71
N GLY A 151 -3.18 -29.83 21.40
CA GLY A 151 -2.50 -30.99 21.97
C GLY A 151 -2.28 -30.89 23.49
N PRO A 152 -2.12 -32.03 24.17
CA PRO A 152 -1.89 -32.06 25.62
C PRO A 152 -0.52 -31.50 26.00
N GLU A 153 0.47 -31.70 25.13
CA GLU A 153 1.83 -31.20 25.27
C GLU A 153 1.87 -29.70 24.98
N ALA A 154 2.48 -28.99 25.93
CA ALA A 154 2.77 -27.58 25.84
C ALA A 154 4.26 -27.39 26.00
N VAL A 155 4.80 -26.42 25.26
CA VAL A 155 6.13 -25.92 25.55
C VAL A 155 6.09 -24.42 25.73
N GLU A 156 6.68 -23.99 26.84
CA GLU A 156 6.79 -22.59 27.23
C GLU A 156 8.11 -22.03 26.72
N PHE A 157 8.03 -20.92 26.00
CA PHE A 157 9.19 -20.18 25.50
C PHE A 157 9.01 -18.69 25.75
N GLY A 158 9.88 -18.13 26.59
CA GLY A 158 9.74 -16.75 27.06
C GLY A 158 8.46 -16.59 27.87
N GLU A 159 7.59 -15.66 27.46
CA GLU A 159 6.30 -15.39 28.12
C GLU A 159 5.12 -16.13 27.44
N ARG A 160 5.38 -17.09 26.54
CA ARG A 160 4.34 -17.71 25.69
C ARG A 160 4.40 -19.23 25.73
N GLU A 161 3.22 -19.83 25.78
CA GLU A 161 3.04 -21.29 25.65
C GLU A 161 2.53 -21.62 24.24
N PHE A 162 3.11 -22.62 23.59
CA PHE A 162 2.64 -23.17 22.32
C PHE A 162 2.26 -24.64 22.45
N ARG A 163 1.21 -25.05 21.73
CA ARG A 163 0.72 -26.43 21.67
C ARG A 163 0.56 -26.88 20.21
N VAL A 164 0.62 -28.18 19.97
CA VAL A 164 0.20 -28.74 18.68
C VAL A 164 -1.25 -28.30 18.38
N GLY A 165 -1.49 -27.83 17.17
CA GLY A 165 -2.76 -27.23 16.75
C GLY A 165 -2.80 -25.70 16.82
N ASP A 166 -1.85 -25.04 17.51
CA ASP A 166 -1.83 -23.59 17.60
C ASP A 166 -1.59 -22.93 16.23
N ARG A 167 -2.34 -21.85 15.96
CA ARG A 167 -2.09 -20.97 14.81
C ARG A 167 -1.03 -19.96 15.19
N VAL A 168 -0.02 -19.81 14.34
CA VAL A 168 1.15 -18.96 14.62
C VAL A 168 1.58 -18.12 13.43
N LEU A 169 2.28 -17.02 13.72
CA LEU A 169 2.82 -16.07 12.76
C LEU A 169 4.32 -15.82 13.05
N CYS A 170 5.14 -15.99 12.02
CA CYS A 170 6.55 -15.59 12.02
C CYS A 170 6.69 -14.08 11.83
N ARG A 171 7.52 -13.43 12.65
CA ARG A 171 7.73 -11.96 12.63
C ARG A 171 9.06 -11.52 12.07
N ARG A 172 9.98 -12.45 11.79
CA ARG A 172 11.31 -12.14 11.27
C ARG A 172 11.67 -13.03 10.08
N ASN A 173 12.30 -12.43 9.07
CA ASN A 173 12.87 -13.20 7.97
C ASN A 173 14.02 -14.06 8.49
N ASN A 174 13.99 -15.36 8.20
CA ASN A 174 15.11 -16.24 8.41
C ASN A 174 15.22 -17.25 7.25
N PRO A 175 16.13 -17.03 6.28
CA PRO A 175 16.31 -17.91 5.14
C PRO A 175 16.70 -19.34 5.53
N ARG A 176 17.45 -19.53 6.63
CA ARG A 176 17.90 -20.84 7.09
C ARG A 176 16.72 -21.74 7.49
N PHE A 177 15.68 -21.15 8.09
CA PHE A 177 14.46 -21.87 8.46
C PHE A 177 13.38 -21.80 7.39
N GLY A 178 13.65 -21.08 6.28
CA GLY A 178 12.69 -20.90 5.19
C GLY A 178 11.44 -20.10 5.59
N VAL A 179 11.56 -19.23 6.60
CA VAL A 179 10.45 -18.41 7.09
C VAL A 179 10.67 -16.94 6.75
N ARG A 180 9.57 -16.23 6.50
CA ARG A 180 9.54 -14.79 6.28
C ARG A 180 8.64 -14.15 7.34
N SER A 181 8.84 -12.86 7.61
CA SER A 181 7.86 -12.07 8.33
C SER A 181 6.53 -12.16 7.59
N GLY A 182 5.46 -12.51 8.30
CA GLY A 182 4.14 -12.78 7.70
C GLY A 182 3.90 -14.26 7.38
N THR A 183 4.90 -15.14 7.48
CA THR A 183 4.67 -16.59 7.31
C THR A 183 3.77 -17.08 8.43
N ARG A 184 2.54 -17.48 8.07
CA ARG A 184 1.54 -18.02 8.98
C ARG A 184 1.41 -19.53 8.80
N GLY A 185 1.12 -20.24 9.89
CA GLY A 185 0.97 -21.68 9.87
C GLY A 185 0.32 -22.25 11.12
N THR A 186 0.27 -23.58 11.18
CA THR A 186 -0.18 -24.35 12.34
C THR A 186 0.99 -25.13 12.91
N VAL A 187 1.13 -25.16 14.22
CA VAL A 187 2.05 -26.07 14.91
C VAL A 187 1.56 -27.50 14.73
N VAL A 188 2.36 -28.35 14.10
CA VAL A 188 2.00 -29.76 13.86
C VAL A 188 2.81 -30.72 14.73
N ASP A 189 3.94 -30.27 15.25
CA ASP A 189 4.81 -31.02 16.15
C ASP A 189 5.66 -30.03 16.94
N LEU A 190 6.09 -30.42 18.14
CA LEU A 190 6.95 -29.62 19.00
C LEU A 190 7.78 -30.52 19.92
N ASP A 191 8.98 -30.08 20.25
CA ASP A 191 9.84 -30.70 21.24
C ASP A 191 10.60 -29.63 22.03
N GLU A 192 11.50 -30.07 22.92
CA GLU A 192 12.32 -29.18 23.76
C GLU A 192 13.40 -28.39 22.99
N THR A 193 13.46 -28.49 21.66
CA THR A 193 14.51 -27.90 20.82
C THR A 193 13.96 -27.13 19.60
N ALA A 194 12.75 -27.46 19.13
CA ALA A 194 12.15 -26.85 17.97
C ALA A 194 10.63 -27.02 17.91
N ILE A 195 10.00 -26.18 17.08
CA ILE A 195 8.60 -26.32 16.67
C ILE A 195 8.56 -26.61 15.17
N THR A 196 7.73 -27.59 14.78
CA THR A 196 7.42 -27.87 13.38
C THR A 196 6.12 -27.18 12.98
N LEU A 197 6.20 -26.33 11.97
CA LEU A 197 5.09 -25.57 11.40
C LEU A 197 4.65 -26.16 10.06
N ARG A 198 3.34 -26.37 9.88
CA ARG A 198 2.74 -26.47 8.55
C ARG A 198 2.27 -25.08 8.12
N THR A 199 2.94 -24.48 7.15
CA THR A 199 2.60 -23.15 6.66
C THR A 199 1.28 -23.15 5.90
N ASP A 200 0.70 -21.95 5.75
CA ASP A 200 -0.48 -21.74 4.92
C ASP A 200 -0.20 -21.88 3.42
N THR A 201 1.05 -22.09 3.01
CA THR A 201 1.43 -22.51 1.64
C THR A 201 1.51 -24.03 1.51
N GLY A 202 1.41 -24.78 2.62
CA GLY A 202 1.47 -26.23 2.67
C GLY A 202 2.86 -26.79 2.98
N GLU A 203 3.88 -25.95 3.09
CA GLU A 203 5.25 -26.35 3.40
C GLU A 203 5.42 -26.69 4.87
N THR A 204 6.32 -27.62 5.19
CA THR A 204 6.74 -27.87 6.58
C THR A 204 8.00 -27.05 6.87
N ARG A 205 8.03 -26.34 7.99
CA ARG A 205 9.18 -25.54 8.45
C ARG A 205 9.52 -25.89 9.89
N LEU A 206 10.76 -26.26 10.15
CA LEU A 206 11.28 -26.48 11.50
C LEU A 206 11.92 -25.18 12.00
N VAL A 207 11.44 -24.65 13.11
CA VAL A 207 11.95 -23.41 13.72
C VAL A 207 12.51 -23.72 15.12
N PRO A 208 13.81 -23.45 15.37
CA PRO A 208 14.42 -23.66 16.68
C PRO A 208 13.85 -22.72 17.75
N LEU A 209 13.96 -23.10 19.02
CA LEU A 209 13.40 -22.32 20.13
C LEU A 209 13.91 -20.89 20.23
N ALA A 210 15.18 -20.69 19.91
CA ALA A 210 15.77 -19.35 19.88
C ALA A 210 15.03 -18.41 18.91
N TYR A 211 14.49 -18.95 17.81
CA TYR A 211 13.63 -18.19 16.93
C TYR A 211 12.21 -18.05 17.49
N VAL A 212 11.66 -19.12 18.08
CA VAL A 212 10.30 -19.13 18.65
C VAL A 212 10.14 -18.05 19.72
N ALA A 213 11.09 -17.97 20.67
CA ALA A 213 11.04 -17.06 21.81
C ALA A 213 10.84 -15.59 21.40
N ASP A 214 11.54 -15.14 20.35
CA ASP A 214 11.55 -13.72 19.97
C ASP A 214 10.68 -13.40 18.75
N HIS A 215 10.38 -14.40 17.90
CA HIS A 215 9.91 -14.16 16.54
C HIS A 215 8.69 -15.00 16.13
N LEU A 216 8.11 -15.77 17.05
CA LEU A 216 6.84 -16.48 16.85
C LEU A 216 5.74 -15.91 17.75
N GLU A 217 4.58 -15.63 17.17
CA GLU A 217 3.39 -15.17 17.90
C GLU A 217 2.19 -16.02 17.53
N HIS A 218 1.14 -15.99 18.37
CA HIS A 218 -0.16 -16.53 17.97
C HIS A 218 -0.72 -15.78 16.76
N GLY A 219 -1.34 -16.53 15.85
CA GLY A 219 -1.74 -16.10 14.51
C GLY A 219 -3.23 -16.25 14.22
N TYR A 220 -4.08 -16.31 15.25
CA TYR A 220 -5.54 -16.31 15.11
C TYR A 220 -6.04 -14.91 14.71
N ALA A 221 -5.53 -13.89 15.41
CA ALA A 221 -5.75 -12.48 15.13
C ALA A 221 -4.45 -11.79 14.70
N LEU A 222 -4.54 -10.91 13.70
CA LEU A 222 -3.41 -10.18 13.13
C LEU A 222 -3.70 -8.68 13.07
N THR A 223 -2.63 -7.87 13.06
CA THR A 223 -2.75 -6.49 12.61
C THR A 223 -2.91 -6.43 11.09
N GLY A 224 -3.59 -5.41 10.56
CA GLY A 224 -3.70 -5.22 9.10
C GLY A 224 -2.33 -5.21 8.38
N HIS A 225 -1.30 -4.60 8.98
CA HIS A 225 0.08 -4.64 8.47
C HIS A 225 0.65 -6.06 8.41
N ALA A 226 0.43 -6.87 9.44
CA ALA A 226 0.89 -8.27 9.46
C ALA A 226 0.11 -9.16 8.49
N ALA A 227 -1.11 -8.76 8.10
CA ALA A 227 -1.95 -9.45 7.14
C ALA A 227 -1.73 -8.99 5.69
N GLN A 228 -0.81 -8.05 5.43
CA GLN A 228 -0.49 -7.64 4.06
C GLN A 228 0.05 -8.83 3.24
N GLY A 229 -0.35 -8.90 1.97
CA GLY A 229 -0.09 -10.06 1.10
C GLY A 229 -0.85 -11.36 1.47
N THR A 230 -1.43 -11.46 2.67
CA THR A 230 -2.18 -12.67 3.08
C THR A 230 -3.55 -12.69 2.43
N THR A 231 -3.96 -13.86 1.95
CA THR A 231 -5.30 -14.10 1.40
C THR A 231 -5.95 -15.27 2.13
N VAL A 232 -7.17 -15.05 2.62
CA VAL A 232 -7.96 -16.05 3.37
C VAL A 232 -9.32 -16.26 2.72
N GLU A 233 -10.05 -17.27 3.17
CA GLU A 233 -11.42 -17.51 2.73
C GLU A 233 -12.39 -16.54 3.41
N ARG A 234 -12.24 -16.33 4.73
CA ARG A 234 -13.08 -15.43 5.53
C ARG A 234 -12.26 -14.55 6.46
N ALA A 235 -12.69 -13.29 6.63
CA ALA A 235 -12.07 -12.33 7.54
C ALA A 235 -13.09 -11.72 8.50
N PHE A 236 -12.67 -11.51 9.75
CA PHE A 236 -13.45 -10.85 10.79
C PHE A 236 -12.68 -9.61 11.24
N VAL A 237 -13.20 -8.42 10.97
CA VAL A 237 -12.48 -7.16 11.10
C VAL A 237 -13.05 -6.35 12.26
N LEU A 238 -12.26 -6.17 13.31
CA LEU A 238 -12.58 -5.28 14.41
C LEU A 238 -12.07 -3.87 14.11
N LEU A 239 -12.99 -2.92 14.09
CA LEU A 239 -12.79 -1.49 13.82
C LEU A 239 -13.09 -0.67 15.07
N ARG A 240 -12.38 0.44 15.22
CA ARG A 240 -12.66 1.51 16.20
C ARG A 240 -12.67 2.83 15.43
N ASP A 241 -13.34 3.85 15.96
CA ASP A 241 -13.22 5.21 15.43
C ASP A 241 -11.99 5.89 16.02
N GLU A 242 -10.84 5.43 15.55
CA GLU A 242 -9.54 5.92 15.93
C GLU A 242 -8.55 5.88 14.78
N GLY A 243 -7.90 7.02 14.57
CA GLY A 243 -6.89 7.17 13.53
C GLY A 243 -7.49 7.31 12.13
N ALA A 244 -6.59 7.44 11.17
CA ALA A 244 -6.93 7.51 9.77
C ALA A 244 -6.91 6.09 9.19
N LEU A 245 -8.08 5.52 8.92
CA LEU A 245 -8.24 4.10 8.62
C LEU A 245 -8.50 3.81 7.14
N ARG A 246 -8.37 4.78 6.23
CA ARG A 246 -8.65 4.54 4.81
C ARG A 246 -7.84 3.38 4.23
N GLU A 247 -6.52 3.46 4.29
CA GLU A 247 -5.62 2.44 3.72
C GLU A 247 -5.70 1.14 4.51
N TRP A 248 -5.74 1.23 5.84
CA TRP A 248 -5.85 0.07 6.71
C TRP A 248 -7.17 -0.68 6.51
N GLY A 249 -8.28 0.04 6.46
CA GLY A 249 -9.62 -0.48 6.22
C GLY A 249 -9.74 -1.10 4.84
N TYR A 250 -9.17 -0.45 3.81
CA TYR A 250 -9.07 -1.06 2.48
C TYR A 250 -8.30 -2.38 2.51
N VAL A 251 -7.15 -2.44 3.19
CA VAL A 251 -6.40 -3.69 3.34
C VAL A 251 -7.23 -4.72 4.08
N ALA A 252 -7.78 -4.40 5.25
CA ALA A 252 -8.54 -5.33 6.09
C ALA A 252 -9.76 -5.91 5.37
N CYS A 253 -10.55 -5.05 4.70
CA CYS A 253 -11.77 -5.46 4.00
C CYS A 253 -11.51 -6.29 2.73
N THR A 254 -10.29 -6.25 2.19
CA THR A 254 -9.91 -6.95 0.96
C THR A 254 -9.06 -8.22 1.17
N ARG A 255 -8.83 -8.66 2.41
CA ARG A 255 -8.03 -9.87 2.69
C ARG A 255 -8.76 -11.18 2.37
N ALA A 256 -10.08 -11.21 2.45
CA ALA A 256 -10.89 -12.40 2.17
C ALA A 256 -11.24 -12.54 0.68
N ARG A 257 -11.25 -13.79 0.18
CA ARG A 257 -11.82 -14.15 -1.14
C ARG A 257 -13.33 -14.31 -1.09
N GLY A 258 -13.82 -14.85 0.03
CA GLY A 258 -15.22 -15.04 0.32
C GLY A 258 -15.75 -13.87 1.15
N GLU A 259 -16.04 -14.13 2.42
CA GLU A 259 -16.79 -13.20 3.27
C GLU A 259 -15.89 -12.39 4.21
N THR A 260 -16.10 -11.07 4.23
CA THR A 260 -15.58 -10.18 5.29
C THR A 260 -16.73 -9.71 6.18
N ARG A 261 -16.59 -9.89 7.50
CA ARG A 261 -17.49 -9.30 8.51
C ARG A 261 -16.79 -8.17 9.26
N LEU A 262 -17.52 -7.10 9.52
CA LEU A 262 -17.06 -5.87 10.18
C LEU A 262 -17.74 -5.73 11.54
N TYR A 263 -16.95 -5.41 12.54
CA TYR A 263 -17.39 -5.19 13.92
C TYR A 263 -16.84 -3.84 14.34
N PHE A 264 -17.71 -2.87 14.53
CA PHE A 264 -17.33 -1.52 14.88
C PHE A 264 -17.63 -1.24 16.35
N ILE A 265 -16.58 -0.88 17.08
CA ILE A 265 -16.67 -0.42 18.46
C ILE A 265 -16.93 1.10 18.43
N SER A 266 -18.09 1.45 18.96
CA SER A 266 -18.63 2.80 19.04
C SER A 266 -18.29 3.53 20.36
N ASP A 267 -17.71 2.80 21.32
CA ASP A 267 -17.36 3.14 22.71
C ASP A 267 -17.44 4.62 23.10
N ALA A 268 -18.59 4.98 23.67
CA ALA A 268 -18.81 6.28 24.29
C ALA A 268 -18.08 6.41 25.64
N HIS A 269 -17.87 5.31 26.38
CA HIS A 269 -17.34 5.31 27.74
C HIS A 269 -15.84 5.60 27.81
N GLU A 270 -15.02 5.01 26.92
CA GLU A 270 -13.60 5.39 26.78
C GLU A 270 -13.45 6.89 26.46
N ARG A 271 -14.45 7.52 25.85
CA ARG A 271 -14.39 8.91 25.37
C ARG A 271 -14.85 9.94 26.39
N GLU A 272 -15.86 9.61 27.19
CA GLU A 272 -16.25 10.38 28.37
C GLU A 272 -15.10 10.45 29.39
N ALA A 273 -14.39 9.33 29.61
CA ALA A 273 -13.21 9.28 30.47
C ALA A 273 -12.02 10.12 29.96
N HIS A 274 -11.96 10.40 28.66
CA HIS A 274 -10.93 11.23 28.02
C HIS A 274 -11.38 12.67 27.68
N GLY A 275 -12.53 13.11 28.20
CA GLY A 275 -13.00 14.50 28.08
C GLY A 275 -13.33 14.95 26.65
N ARG A 276 -13.62 14.01 25.73
CA ARG A 276 -14.06 14.35 24.37
C ARG A 276 -15.58 14.52 24.37
N GLU A 277 -16.03 15.76 24.50
CA GLU A 277 -17.41 16.15 24.26
C GLU A 277 -17.77 15.87 22.79
N LEU A 278 -18.83 15.10 22.54
CA LEU A 278 -19.26 14.72 21.20
C LEU A 278 -20.64 15.27 20.90
N GLU A 279 -20.75 15.95 19.76
CA GLU A 279 -22.00 16.03 19.00
C GLU A 279 -22.51 14.59 18.74
N PRO A 280 -23.82 14.30 18.90
CA PRO A 280 -24.40 12.97 18.74
C PRO A 280 -24.36 12.55 17.26
N THR A 281 -23.19 12.12 16.81
CA THR A 281 -22.94 11.63 15.45
C THR A 281 -23.21 10.13 15.43
N ASP A 282 -23.98 9.61 14.47
CA ASP A 282 -24.31 8.17 14.38
C ASP A 282 -23.04 7.30 14.27
N ALA A 283 -23.04 6.11 14.87
CA ALA A 283 -21.90 5.17 14.85
C ALA A 283 -21.47 4.82 13.42
N SER A 284 -22.43 4.71 12.49
CA SER A 284 -22.18 4.47 11.07
C SER A 284 -21.41 5.63 10.42
N GLU A 285 -21.76 6.87 10.77
CA GLU A 285 -21.10 8.08 10.24
C GLU A 285 -19.68 8.20 10.80
N ARG A 286 -19.47 7.87 12.08
CA ARG A 286 -18.13 7.82 12.68
C ARG A 286 -17.24 6.78 11.99
N LEU A 287 -17.76 5.59 11.73
CA LEU A 287 -17.06 4.57 10.97
C LEU A 287 -16.72 5.05 9.54
N ALA A 288 -17.67 5.67 8.84
CA ALA A 288 -17.44 6.22 7.52
C ALA A 288 -16.35 7.30 7.55
N ARG A 289 -16.36 8.19 8.55
CA ARG A 289 -15.35 9.23 8.75
C ARG A 289 -13.95 8.63 8.95
N ALA A 290 -13.81 7.65 9.84
CA ALA A 290 -12.54 6.97 10.09
C ALA A 290 -11.98 6.29 8.82
N LEU A 291 -12.85 5.64 8.04
CA LEU A 291 -12.48 5.00 6.76
C LEU A 291 -12.24 5.98 5.60
N THR A 292 -12.64 7.24 5.74
CA THR A 292 -12.36 8.31 4.76
C THR A 292 -11.00 8.94 5.02
N ALA A 293 -10.64 9.08 6.30
CA ALA A 293 -9.38 9.69 6.73
C ALA A 293 -8.17 8.86 6.27
N SER A 294 -7.26 9.51 5.52
CA SER A 294 -6.04 8.90 4.98
C SER A 294 -4.87 9.00 5.95
N SER A 295 -4.20 7.87 6.16
CA SER A 295 -2.95 7.76 6.93
C SER A 295 -1.70 7.97 6.08
N SER A 296 -1.85 8.04 4.75
CA SER A 296 -0.75 8.19 3.81
C SER A 296 -0.07 9.55 3.97
N GLU A 297 1.25 9.52 4.17
CA GLU A 297 2.05 10.74 4.18
C GLU A 297 2.31 11.27 2.77
N ARG A 298 2.32 12.60 2.64
CA ARG A 298 2.84 13.31 1.46
C ARG A 298 4.30 13.65 1.68
N LEU A 299 5.09 13.69 0.61
CA LEU A 299 6.49 14.07 0.70
C LEU A 299 6.63 15.48 1.28
N ALA A 300 7.72 15.73 2.02
CA ALA A 300 7.98 17.05 2.60
C ALA A 300 8.00 18.17 1.54
N ILE A 301 8.54 17.88 0.35
CA ILE A 301 8.54 18.81 -0.80
C ILE A 301 7.13 19.14 -1.31
N ASP A 302 6.15 18.28 -1.05
CA ASP A 302 4.74 18.49 -1.39
C ASP A 302 3.96 19.19 -0.27
N ARG A 303 4.55 19.31 0.93
CA ARG A 303 3.95 20.03 2.08
C ARG A 303 4.25 21.53 2.07
N THR A 304 5.31 21.97 1.38
CA THR A 304 5.71 23.39 1.28
C THR A 304 4.82 24.25 0.38
N SER A 305 3.75 23.71 -0.19
CA SER A 305 2.74 24.47 -0.92
C SER A 305 1.54 24.81 -0.04
N VAL A 306 1.75 25.65 0.99
CA VAL A 306 0.64 26.33 1.66
C VAL A 306 0.47 27.73 1.06
N THR A 307 -0.75 27.94 0.55
CA THR A 307 -1.31 29.08 -0.19
C THR A 307 -1.08 29.03 -1.71
N PRO A 308 -2.11 28.67 -2.51
CA PRO A 308 -2.01 28.78 -3.97
C PRO A 308 -2.02 30.26 -4.35
N THR A 309 -0.85 30.86 -4.54
CA THR A 309 -0.73 31.96 -5.50
C THR A 309 -0.82 31.34 -6.89
N SER A 310 -1.82 31.78 -7.65
CA SER A 310 -2.30 31.23 -8.94
C SER A 310 -1.26 30.97 -10.03
N ASP A 311 -0.02 31.46 -9.89
CA ASP A 311 0.99 31.43 -10.96
C ASP A 311 1.89 30.18 -10.94
N ALA A 312 2.14 29.55 -9.79
CA ALA A 312 3.06 28.40 -9.69
C ALA A 312 2.43 27.05 -10.09
N SER A 313 1.10 26.98 -10.12
CA SER A 313 0.32 25.76 -10.44
C SER A 313 0.29 25.45 -11.94
N LEU A 314 0.40 26.47 -12.79
CA LEU A 314 0.28 26.34 -14.25
C LEU A 314 1.48 25.65 -14.91
N PRO A 315 2.75 25.95 -14.55
CA PRO A 315 3.90 25.25 -15.10
C PRO A 315 3.92 23.75 -14.75
N ALA A 316 3.58 23.41 -13.49
CA ALA A 316 3.55 22.03 -13.02
C ALA A 316 2.45 21.20 -13.69
N LEU A 317 1.25 21.77 -13.85
CA LEU A 317 0.16 21.15 -14.61
C LEU A 317 0.50 21.01 -16.10
N ALA A 318 1.19 22.00 -16.68
CA ALA A 318 1.64 21.95 -18.07
C ALA A 318 2.71 20.87 -18.29
N ASP A 319 3.66 20.70 -17.36
CA ASP A 319 4.65 19.62 -17.39
C ASP A 319 4.01 18.25 -17.22
N ARG A 320 3.07 18.12 -16.28
CA ARG A 320 2.31 16.90 -16.06
C ARG A 320 1.52 16.50 -17.31
N ARG A 321 0.85 17.46 -17.96
CA ARG A 321 0.14 17.23 -19.22
C ARG A 321 1.08 16.80 -20.34
N ARG A 322 2.22 17.48 -20.53
CA ARG A 322 3.25 17.10 -21.53
C ARG A 322 3.76 15.67 -21.32
N HIS A 323 4.00 15.28 -20.08
CA HIS A 323 4.47 13.93 -19.76
C HIS A 323 3.41 12.86 -20.06
N LEU A 324 2.15 13.11 -19.68
CA LEU A 324 1.02 12.24 -19.99
C LEU A 324 0.78 12.11 -21.50
N GLU A 325 0.87 13.22 -22.26
CA GLU A 325 0.79 13.22 -23.73
C GLU A 325 1.89 12.34 -24.36
N ARG A 326 3.14 12.48 -23.90
CA ARG A 326 4.27 11.65 -24.36
C ARG A 326 4.09 10.17 -24.01
N ALA A 327 3.56 9.87 -22.82
CA ALA A 327 3.27 8.50 -22.41
C ALA A 327 2.13 7.90 -23.25
N ARG A 328 1.09 8.69 -23.55
CA ARG A 328 -0.05 8.31 -24.40
C ARG A 328 0.43 7.95 -25.81
N LEU A 329 1.17 8.86 -26.46
CA LEU A 329 1.71 8.67 -27.81
C LEU A 329 2.59 7.41 -27.93
N ARG A 330 3.47 7.17 -26.95
CA ARG A 330 4.30 5.94 -26.92
C ARG A 330 3.45 4.67 -26.79
N THR A 331 2.39 4.74 -25.99
CA THR A 331 1.46 3.62 -25.80
C THR A 331 0.65 3.34 -27.05
N GLU A 332 0.17 4.39 -27.73
CA GLU A 332 -0.54 4.32 -29.03
C GLU A 332 0.35 3.68 -30.11
N GLN A 333 1.60 4.14 -30.25
CA GLN A 333 2.55 3.60 -31.21
C GLN A 333 2.80 2.11 -31.00
N GLY A 334 3.14 1.71 -29.78
CA GLY A 334 3.42 0.31 -29.55
C GLY A 334 2.16 -0.58 -29.51
N LEU A 335 0.96 -0.02 -29.31
CA LEU A 335 -0.30 -0.74 -29.56
C LEU A 335 -0.47 -1.03 -31.05
N ALA A 336 -0.23 -0.03 -31.91
CA ALA A 336 -0.28 -0.21 -33.35
C ALA A 336 0.74 -1.26 -33.83
N ASP A 337 1.96 -1.25 -33.28
CA ASP A 337 2.98 -2.25 -33.60
C ASP A 337 2.56 -3.67 -33.17
N ALA A 338 1.96 -3.82 -31.98
CA ALA A 338 1.50 -5.11 -31.49
C ALA A 338 0.31 -5.65 -32.33
N GLU A 339 -0.61 -4.77 -32.72
CA GLU A 339 -1.73 -5.11 -33.60
C GLU A 339 -1.26 -5.48 -35.01
N ALA A 340 -0.27 -4.76 -35.56
CA ALA A 340 0.33 -5.07 -36.85
C ALA A 340 1.03 -6.43 -36.83
N LYS A 341 1.80 -6.72 -35.77
CA LYS A 341 2.40 -8.05 -35.55
C LYS A 341 1.33 -9.13 -35.51
N LEU A 342 0.26 -8.97 -34.73
CA LEU A 342 -0.81 -9.97 -34.64
C LEU A 342 -1.47 -10.28 -36.00
N LYS A 343 -1.62 -9.26 -36.86
CA LYS A 343 -2.15 -9.40 -38.22
C LYS A 343 -1.19 -10.17 -39.14
N GLN A 344 0.12 -9.93 -39.04
CA GLN A 344 1.15 -10.52 -39.91
C GLN A 344 1.55 -11.95 -39.53
N ILE A 345 1.22 -12.43 -38.32
CA ILE A 345 1.63 -13.76 -37.87
C ILE A 345 0.79 -14.86 -38.52
N GLY A 346 1.47 -15.83 -39.16
CA GLY A 346 0.85 -17.01 -39.78
C GLY A 346 0.26 -18.01 -38.78
N TRP A 347 -0.61 -18.92 -39.26
CA TRP A 347 -1.42 -19.85 -38.45
C TRP A 347 -0.63 -20.67 -37.40
N ARG A 348 0.57 -21.18 -37.73
CA ARG A 348 1.42 -21.93 -36.79
C ARG A 348 2.02 -21.09 -35.66
N ALA A 349 2.27 -19.80 -35.90
CA ALA A 349 2.84 -18.89 -34.89
C ALA A 349 1.74 -18.24 -34.03
N ARG A 350 0.51 -18.10 -34.55
CA ARG A 350 -0.67 -17.74 -33.74
C ARG A 350 -0.97 -18.74 -32.64
N HIS A 351 -0.72 -20.03 -32.87
CA HIS A 351 -0.93 -21.08 -31.88
C HIS A 351 0.09 -21.04 -30.72
N ARG A 352 1.29 -20.48 -30.95
CA ARG A 352 2.37 -20.40 -29.94
C ARG A 352 2.44 -19.05 -29.23
N HIS A 353 2.29 -17.94 -29.95
CA HIS A 353 2.49 -16.57 -29.41
C HIS A 353 1.23 -15.68 -29.51
N GLY A 354 0.14 -16.17 -30.10
CA GLY A 354 -1.06 -15.36 -30.31
C GLY A 354 -1.84 -15.05 -29.03
N ALA A 355 -1.67 -15.84 -27.96
CA ALA A 355 -2.25 -15.53 -26.65
C ALA A 355 -1.49 -14.37 -25.96
N GLU A 356 -0.15 -14.40 -26.01
CA GLU A 356 0.72 -13.37 -25.43
C GLU A 356 0.53 -12.01 -26.11
N LEU A 357 0.51 -11.97 -27.45
CA LEU A 357 0.26 -10.73 -28.20
C LEU A 357 -1.13 -10.15 -27.94
N ARG A 358 -2.15 -11.00 -27.76
CA ARG A 358 -3.51 -10.53 -27.41
C ARG A 358 -3.53 -9.92 -26.00
N MET A 359 -2.84 -10.54 -25.05
CA MET A 359 -2.69 -10.00 -23.70
C MET A 359 -1.90 -8.67 -23.72
N GLU A 360 -0.84 -8.57 -24.52
CA GLU A 360 -0.08 -7.32 -24.69
C GLU A 360 -0.95 -6.18 -25.26
N ILE A 361 -1.74 -6.47 -26.30
CA ILE A 361 -2.71 -5.52 -26.89
C ILE A 361 -3.73 -5.07 -25.84
N GLU A 362 -4.27 -6.00 -25.06
CA GLU A 362 -5.25 -5.70 -24.01
C GLU A 362 -4.66 -4.81 -22.91
N MET A 363 -3.45 -5.12 -22.43
CA MET A 363 -2.73 -4.29 -21.46
C MET A 363 -2.43 -2.87 -22.00
N ARG A 364 -1.99 -2.76 -23.25
CA ARG A 364 -1.72 -1.45 -23.89
C ARG A 364 -3.00 -0.63 -24.05
N ARG A 365 -4.12 -1.26 -24.41
CA ARG A 365 -5.44 -0.59 -24.46
C ARG A 365 -5.91 -0.13 -23.08
N ALA A 366 -5.72 -0.93 -22.03
CA ALA A 366 -6.02 -0.52 -20.66
C ALA A 366 -5.15 0.69 -20.22
N THR A 367 -3.85 0.64 -20.51
CA THR A 367 -2.91 1.74 -20.23
C THR A 367 -3.32 3.03 -20.97
N LEU A 368 -3.72 2.92 -22.24
CA LEU A 368 -4.17 4.05 -23.04
C LEU A 368 -5.45 4.68 -22.49
N ARG A 369 -6.41 3.87 -22.01
CA ARG A 369 -7.64 4.38 -21.36
C ARG A 369 -7.31 5.18 -20.11
N ILE A 370 -6.45 4.66 -19.24
CA ILE A 370 -6.03 5.34 -18.00
C ILE A 370 -5.31 6.66 -18.33
N ALA A 371 -4.36 6.66 -19.26
CA ALA A 371 -3.65 7.87 -19.67
C ALA A 371 -4.60 8.93 -20.27
N THR A 372 -5.60 8.50 -21.04
CA THR A 372 -6.61 9.40 -21.64
C THR A 372 -7.52 10.00 -20.58
N GLN A 373 -7.95 9.20 -19.60
CA GLN A 373 -8.75 9.67 -18.48
C GLN A 373 -7.97 10.68 -17.62
N GLN A 374 -6.71 10.38 -17.28
CA GLN A 374 -5.85 11.30 -16.53
C GLN A 374 -5.61 12.62 -17.28
N LEU A 375 -5.51 12.57 -18.61
CA LEU A 375 -5.41 13.78 -19.44
C LEU A 375 -6.71 14.60 -19.41
N ALA A 376 -7.87 13.94 -19.36
CA ALA A 376 -9.19 14.59 -19.31
C ALA A 376 -9.49 15.21 -17.93
N GLU A 377 -8.96 14.64 -16.86
CA GLU A 377 -9.08 15.17 -15.49
C GLU A 377 -8.26 16.45 -15.28
N ILE A 378 -7.21 16.68 -16.09
CA ILE A 378 -6.49 17.96 -16.15
C ILE A 378 -7.34 18.94 -17.00
N SER A 379 -8.31 19.59 -16.34
CA SER A 379 -9.28 20.55 -16.92
C SER A 379 -8.63 21.57 -17.88
N PRO A 380 -9.31 22.04 -18.94
CA PRO A 380 -8.76 22.99 -19.89
C PRO A 380 -8.74 24.39 -19.29
N VAL A 381 -7.77 24.69 -18.42
CA VAL A 381 -7.38 26.07 -18.22
C VAL A 381 -6.76 26.52 -19.55
N ALA A 382 -7.44 27.43 -20.25
CA ALA A 382 -6.95 28.02 -21.48
C ALA A 382 -5.56 28.61 -21.23
N LEU A 383 -4.53 27.94 -21.72
CA LEU A 383 -3.20 28.53 -21.82
C LEU A 383 -3.31 29.68 -22.84
N PRO A 384 -2.90 30.91 -22.51
CA PRO A 384 -2.84 31.97 -23.51
C PRO A 384 -1.95 31.49 -24.66
N ALA A 385 -2.43 31.66 -25.88
CA ALA A 385 -1.68 31.31 -27.08
C ALA A 385 -0.34 32.04 -27.04
N THR A 386 0.76 31.28 -27.04
CA THR A 386 2.09 31.83 -27.29
C THR A 386 2.05 32.60 -28.61
N PRO A 387 2.46 33.88 -28.65
CA PRO A 387 2.58 34.57 -29.93
C PRO A 387 3.62 33.83 -30.76
N ARG A 388 3.22 33.48 -32.00
CA ARG A 388 4.15 33.04 -33.04
C ARG A 388 5.25 34.10 -33.14
N ARG A 389 6.49 33.76 -32.78
CA ARG A 389 7.65 34.57 -33.16
C ARG A 389 7.67 34.61 -34.68
N ALA A 390 7.38 35.79 -35.21
CA ALA A 390 7.59 36.11 -36.61
C ALA A 390 9.07 35.92 -36.94
N ASP A 391 9.31 35.41 -38.15
CA ASP A 391 10.61 35.38 -38.80
C ASP A 391 11.31 36.72 -38.66
N GLN A 392 12.42 36.75 -37.90
CA GLN A 392 13.46 37.73 -38.11
C GLN A 392 14.73 36.99 -38.48
N ALA A 393 15.12 37.20 -39.72
CA ALA A 393 16.32 36.69 -40.35
C ALA A 393 17.54 36.95 -39.47
N LEU A 394 18.31 35.88 -39.23
CA LEU A 394 19.68 35.98 -38.75
C LEU A 394 20.51 36.66 -39.83
N ASP A 395 20.80 37.95 -39.64
CA ASP A 395 21.93 38.58 -40.30
C ASP A 395 23.21 38.09 -39.62
N ARG A 396 24.05 37.39 -40.39
CA ARG A 396 25.32 36.81 -39.95
C ARG A 396 26.44 37.77 -40.33
N THR A 397 27.05 38.41 -39.34
CA THR A 397 28.38 39.02 -39.51
C THR A 397 29.33 38.46 -38.44
N PRO A 398 30.53 37.95 -38.80
CA PRO A 398 31.44 37.31 -37.86
C PRO A 398 32.34 38.34 -37.13
N PRO A 399 32.85 38.02 -35.93
CA PRO A 399 33.68 38.94 -35.17
C PRO A 399 35.15 38.88 -35.62
N ARG A 400 35.75 40.03 -35.92
CA ARG A 400 37.21 40.22 -35.91
C ARG A 400 37.58 41.40 -35.03
N GLU A 401 38.49 41.09 -34.09
CA GLU A 401 39.57 41.91 -33.53
C GLU A 401 39.27 43.35 -33.08
N ARG A 402 39.43 43.57 -31.77
CA ARG A 402 40.48 44.47 -31.24
C ARG A 402 40.55 44.44 -29.72
N ALA A 403 41.55 43.72 -29.21
CA ALA A 403 42.23 44.09 -27.99
C ALA A 403 43.23 45.19 -28.34
N LEU A 404 43.11 46.38 -27.72
CA LEU A 404 44.19 47.33 -27.41
C LEU A 404 43.56 48.66 -27.00
N MET A 405 43.53 48.95 -25.70
CA MET A 405 44.28 50.06 -25.11
C MET A 405 43.86 50.31 -23.65
N ASN A 406 44.74 49.89 -22.75
CA ASN A 406 44.98 50.47 -21.44
C ASN A 406 45.35 51.96 -21.54
N ARG A 407 44.84 52.78 -20.61
CA ARG A 407 45.41 54.01 -19.99
C ARG A 407 44.22 54.81 -19.41
N ARG A 408 44.13 55.24 -18.15
CA ARG A 408 45.08 55.55 -17.07
C ARG A 408 44.32 55.51 -15.73
N ALA A 409 44.97 55.02 -14.68
CA ALA A 409 44.70 55.42 -13.30
C ALA A 409 45.78 56.41 -12.85
N PRO A 410 45.54 57.32 -11.89
CA PRO A 410 46.60 57.93 -11.11
C PRO A 410 46.83 57.19 -9.78
N ARG A 411 48.12 56.96 -9.48
CA ARG A 411 48.72 56.52 -8.21
C ARG A 411 48.77 57.69 -7.22
N ARG A 412 48.72 57.49 -5.89
CA ARG A 412 49.84 57.31 -4.91
C ARG A 412 49.22 57.68 -3.52
N GLU A 413 49.63 57.26 -2.33
CA GLU A 413 50.70 56.42 -1.76
C GLU A 413 50.31 56.09 -0.27
N PRO A 414 50.79 54.96 0.31
CA PRO A 414 50.80 54.65 1.77
C PRO A 414 52.16 55.09 2.40
N PRO A 415 52.54 54.95 3.70
CA PRO A 415 52.42 53.75 4.56
C PRO A 415 52.34 53.97 6.10
N GLY A 416 52.21 52.89 6.88
CA GLY A 416 52.38 52.91 8.34
C GLY A 416 52.39 51.51 8.97
N LEU A 417 53.54 51.13 9.51
CA LEU A 417 53.90 49.84 10.13
C LEU A 417 53.40 49.69 11.58
N SER A 418 53.14 48.43 11.96
CA SER A 418 53.54 47.70 13.21
C SER A 418 53.52 48.39 14.58
N LEU A 419 52.88 47.77 15.59
CA LEU A 419 53.56 47.11 16.75
C LEU A 419 52.57 46.66 17.86
N ASP A 420 53.00 45.60 18.54
CA ASP A 420 52.48 44.88 19.72
C ASP A 420 51.72 45.64 20.82
N ARG A 421 50.68 45.02 21.39
CA ARG A 421 50.67 44.39 22.74
C ARG A 421 49.31 43.81 23.10
#